data_AF-A0A1S0U276-F1
#
_entry.id   AF-A0A1S0U276-F1
#
_cell.length_a   1.000
_cell.length_b   1.000
_cell.length_c   1.000
_cell.angle_alpha   90.00
_cell.angle_beta   90.00
_cell.angle_gamma   90.00
#
_symmetry.space_group_name_H-M   'P 1'
#
loop_
_entity.id
_entity.type
_entity.pdbx_description
1 polymer ?
#
loop_
_entity_poly.entity_id
_entity_poly.type
_entity_poly.pdbx_seq_one_letter_code
_entity_poly.pdbx_strand_id
1 'polypeptide(L)'
;MERTKSVLMDVDKNYYDMKDILACKQSLRCLFSSPLPREIFHLIGQRAPDMEGGFCQADLPLFMIRTLPSCRVVPPAEFSPIQMQVLRAAPEHVDVMHLNQFYFILSRHIVKLVRGEDGRSLAETALFSFLQRSGWILNCALHQGAKPKKIDSTEVQLYREAFTCALQFSRWFNSRQAICRKRDSSYLD
;
A
#
# COMPACT_ATOMS: atom_id res chain seq x y z
N MET A 1 -36.44 25.77 -15.78
CA MET A 1 -35.35 25.67 -14.79
C MET A 1 -35.18 24.19 -14.47
N GLU A 2 -34.49 23.48 -15.36
CA GLU A 2 -34.25 22.04 -15.21
C GLU A 2 -33.23 21.84 -14.09
N ARG A 3 -33.63 21.16 -13.02
CA ARG A 3 -32.71 20.68 -12.00
C ARG A 3 -31.86 19.60 -12.64
N THR A 4 -30.64 19.94 -13.00
CA THR A 4 -29.59 18.97 -13.34
C THR A 4 -29.44 18.02 -12.15
N LYS A 5 -30.01 16.82 -12.27
CA LYS A 5 -29.72 15.73 -11.34
C LYS A 5 -28.21 15.52 -11.42
N SER A 6 -27.50 15.79 -10.33
CA SER A 6 -26.10 15.41 -10.20
C SER A 6 -26.04 13.90 -10.46
N VAL A 7 -25.48 13.51 -11.60
CA VAL A 7 -25.10 12.12 -11.84
C VAL A 7 -24.01 11.85 -10.81
N LEU A 8 -24.36 11.23 -9.69
CA LEU A 8 -23.40 10.65 -8.78
C LEU A 8 -22.72 9.54 -9.57
N MET A 9 -21.55 9.86 -10.14
CA MET A 9 -20.70 8.85 -10.77
C MET A 9 -20.30 7.86 -9.68
N ASP A 10 -20.65 6.59 -9.86
CA ASP A 10 -20.16 5.52 -9.01
C ASP A 10 -18.67 5.34 -9.30
N VAL A 11 -17.84 5.64 -8.30
CA VAL A 11 -16.38 5.59 -8.40
C VAL A 11 -15.83 4.59 -7.37
N ASP A 12 -14.69 3.98 -7.68
CA ASP A 12 -14.02 3.06 -6.74
C ASP A 12 -13.79 3.74 -5.38
N LYS A 13 -13.88 2.97 -4.30
CA LYS A 13 -13.68 3.48 -2.92
C LYS A 13 -12.35 4.22 -2.73
N ASN A 14 -11.32 3.88 -3.51
CA ASN A 14 -10.00 4.49 -3.42
C ASN A 14 -9.76 5.57 -4.48
N TYR A 15 -10.79 6.00 -5.22
CA TYR A 15 -10.66 6.99 -6.31
C TYR A 15 -9.99 8.29 -5.86
N TYR A 16 -10.23 8.73 -4.62
CA TYR A 16 -9.64 9.95 -4.05
C TYR A 16 -8.42 9.67 -3.14
N ASP A 17 -7.99 8.41 -3.01
CA ASP A 17 -6.82 8.09 -2.20
C ASP A 17 -5.54 8.42 -2.96
N MET A 18 -4.90 9.52 -2.57
CA MET A 18 -3.64 9.99 -3.17
C MET A 18 -2.53 8.94 -3.12
N LYS A 19 -2.49 8.09 -2.09
CA LYS A 19 -1.47 7.03 -2.01
C LYS A 19 -1.75 5.92 -3.00
N ASP A 20 -3.02 5.56 -3.18
CA ASP A 20 -3.45 4.59 -4.19
C ASP A 20 -3.14 5.10 -5.60
N ILE A 21 -3.40 6.39 -5.87
CA ILE A 21 -3.05 7.04 -7.14
C ILE A 21 -1.55 7.00 -7.39
N LEU A 22 -0.73 7.36 -6.39
CA LEU A 22 0.73 7.34 -6.51
C LEU A 22 1.30 5.92 -6.68
N ALA A 23 0.73 4.94 -5.98
CA ALA A 23 1.06 3.53 -6.16
C ALA A 23 0.69 3.06 -7.59
N CYS A 24 -0.51 3.41 -8.07
CA CYS A 24 -0.99 3.05 -9.40
C CYS A 24 -0.21 3.71 -10.55
N LYS A 25 0.55 4.78 -10.29
CA LYS A 25 1.44 5.39 -11.28
C LYS A 25 2.68 4.53 -11.59
N GLN A 26 3.07 3.62 -10.70
CA GLN A 26 4.25 2.80 -10.91
C GLN A 26 4.11 1.92 -12.15
N SER A 27 5.20 1.83 -12.92
CA SER A 27 5.26 1.00 -14.13
C SER A 27 5.52 -0.45 -13.76
N LEU A 28 4.74 -1.35 -14.34
CA LEU A 28 4.94 -2.80 -14.25
C LEU A 28 5.28 -3.34 -15.62
N ARG A 29 6.08 -4.41 -15.62
CA ARG A 29 6.41 -5.12 -16.85
C ARG A 29 5.26 -6.02 -17.26
N CYS A 30 4.87 -5.90 -18.52
CA CYS A 30 3.75 -6.59 -19.11
C CYS A 30 4.20 -7.36 -20.35
N LEU A 31 3.66 -8.56 -20.51
CA LEU A 31 3.82 -9.41 -21.68
C LEU A 31 2.48 -9.56 -22.38
N PHE A 32 2.45 -9.23 -23.66
CA PHE A 32 1.27 -9.32 -24.52
C PHE A 32 1.48 -10.39 -25.57
N SER A 33 0.47 -11.25 -25.78
CA SER A 33 0.47 -12.25 -26.85
C SER A 33 0.16 -11.65 -28.23
N SER A 34 -0.35 -10.42 -28.26
CA SER A 34 -0.68 -9.66 -29.47
C SER A 34 -0.20 -8.22 -29.31
N PRO A 35 0.28 -7.56 -30.38
CA PRO A 35 0.74 -6.19 -30.28
C PRO A 35 -0.40 -5.26 -29.88
N LEU A 36 -0.12 -4.34 -28.96
CA LEU A 36 -1.03 -3.24 -28.65
C LEU A 36 -0.98 -2.16 -29.74
N PRO A 37 -2.06 -1.40 -29.96
CA PRO A 37 -2.05 -0.23 -30.82
C PRO A 37 -0.95 0.76 -30.44
N ARG A 38 -0.25 1.30 -31.45
CA ARG A 38 0.91 2.21 -31.25
C ARG A 38 0.53 3.48 -30.48
N GLU A 39 -0.72 3.91 -30.63
CA GLU A 39 -1.30 5.09 -30.00
C GLU A 39 -1.28 4.97 -28.46
N ILE A 40 -1.42 3.77 -27.90
CA ILE A 40 -1.38 3.55 -26.45
C ILE A 40 -0.01 3.93 -25.88
N PHE A 41 1.07 3.63 -26.61
CA PHE A 41 2.44 3.94 -26.18
C PHE A 41 2.73 5.44 -26.28
N HIS A 42 2.15 6.14 -27.25
CA HIS A 42 2.25 7.61 -27.32
C HIS A 42 1.60 8.31 -26.12
N LEU A 43 0.49 7.77 -25.58
CA LEU A 43 -0.19 8.35 -24.40
C LEU A 43 0.70 8.33 -23.15
N ILE A 44 1.65 7.40 -23.07
CA ILE A 44 2.61 7.27 -21.96
C ILE A 44 4.01 7.78 -22.30
N GLY A 45 4.18 8.40 -23.47
CA GLY A 45 5.47 8.92 -23.92
C GLY A 45 6.53 7.84 -24.18
N GLN A 46 6.10 6.61 -24.49
CA GLN A 46 7.00 5.49 -24.81
C GLN A 46 6.95 5.17 -26.30
N ARG A 47 8.06 4.62 -26.81
CA ARG A 47 8.09 4.02 -28.14
C ARG A 47 7.37 2.67 -28.09
N ALA A 48 6.57 2.38 -29.11
CA ALA A 48 5.97 1.06 -29.25
C ALA A 48 7.07 0.00 -29.30
N PRO A 49 7.02 -1.03 -28.45
CA PRO A 49 8.01 -2.10 -28.41
C PRO A 49 7.88 -3.00 -29.65
N ASP A 50 9.01 -3.56 -30.06
CA ASP A 50 9.05 -4.58 -31.10
C ASP A 50 8.57 -5.94 -30.54
N MET A 51 8.11 -6.82 -31.43
CA MET A 51 7.70 -8.17 -31.05
C MET A 51 8.94 -9.08 -31.01
N GLU A 52 9.21 -9.68 -29.86
CA GLU A 52 10.29 -10.65 -29.66
C GLU A 52 9.72 -11.99 -29.21
N GLY A 53 10.06 -13.07 -29.92
CA GLY A 53 9.65 -14.43 -29.51
C GLY A 53 8.13 -14.68 -29.49
N GLY A 54 7.36 -13.93 -30.28
CA GLY A 54 5.89 -14.03 -30.34
C GLY A 54 5.16 -13.26 -29.23
N PHE A 55 5.88 -12.49 -28.41
CA PHE A 55 5.31 -11.62 -27.40
C PHE A 55 5.79 -10.18 -27.56
N CYS A 56 4.98 -9.24 -27.12
CA CYS A 56 5.29 -7.83 -27.02
C CYS A 56 5.52 -7.50 -25.54
N GLN A 57 6.70 -6.96 -25.20
CA GLN A 57 7.03 -6.56 -23.84
C GLN A 57 6.94 -5.04 -23.68
N ALA A 58 6.21 -4.57 -22.68
CA ALA A 58 6.09 -3.15 -22.39
C ALA A 58 6.08 -2.88 -20.88
N ASP A 59 6.61 -1.73 -20.48
CA ASP A 59 6.52 -1.25 -19.10
C ASP A 59 5.38 -0.23 -19.00
N LEU A 60 4.23 -0.63 -18.46
CA LEU A 60 3.02 0.18 -18.43
C LEU A 60 2.66 0.60 -16.99
N PRO A 61 2.11 1.81 -16.78
CA PRO A 61 1.57 2.19 -15.48
C PRO A 61 0.44 1.24 -15.03
N LEU A 62 0.45 0.89 -13.74
CA LEU A 62 -0.53 -0.03 -13.14
C LEU A 62 -1.99 0.39 -13.38
N PHE A 63 -2.30 1.69 -13.38
CA PHE A 63 -3.66 2.17 -13.67
C PHE A 63 -4.17 1.79 -15.08
N MET A 64 -3.28 1.68 -16.08
CA MET A 64 -3.64 1.31 -17.45
C MET A 64 -3.78 -0.19 -17.63
N ILE A 65 -2.92 -0.96 -16.97
CA ILE A 65 -2.85 -2.43 -17.14
C ILE A 65 -4.21 -3.08 -16.84
N ARG A 66 -4.92 -2.55 -15.84
CA ARG A 66 -6.24 -3.05 -15.40
C ARG A 66 -7.31 -3.01 -16.49
N THR A 67 -7.17 -2.11 -17.46
CA THR A 67 -8.14 -1.94 -18.54
C THR A 67 -7.72 -2.65 -19.82
N LEU A 68 -6.50 -3.21 -19.87
CA LEU A 68 -5.98 -3.85 -21.07
C LEU A 68 -6.32 -5.35 -21.10
N PRO A 69 -6.88 -5.86 -22.21
CA PRO A 69 -7.14 -7.28 -22.36
C PRO A 69 -5.84 -8.07 -22.52
N SER A 70 -5.86 -9.33 -22.10
CA SER A 70 -4.83 -10.34 -22.43
C SER A 70 -3.38 -9.98 -22.06
N CYS A 71 -3.20 -9.19 -21.00
CA CYS A 71 -1.88 -8.85 -20.45
C CYS A 71 -1.45 -9.88 -19.39
N ARG A 72 -0.26 -10.47 -19.53
CA ARG A 72 0.42 -11.19 -18.45
C ARG A 72 1.36 -10.23 -17.74
N VAL A 73 1.06 -9.92 -16.49
CA VAL A 73 1.91 -9.06 -15.65
C VAL A 73 3.06 -9.88 -15.07
N VAL A 74 4.27 -9.33 -15.18
CA VAL A 74 5.45 -9.84 -14.49
C VAL A 74 5.59 -9.06 -13.18
N PRO A 75 5.49 -9.72 -12.01
CA PRO A 75 5.67 -9.05 -10.74
C PRO A 75 7.04 -8.36 -10.64
N PRO A 76 7.11 -7.16 -10.06
CA PRO A 76 8.37 -6.51 -9.73
C PRO A 76 9.28 -7.37 -8.84
N ALA A 77 10.58 -7.04 -8.81
CA ALA A 77 11.59 -7.82 -8.11
C ALA A 77 11.34 -7.89 -6.59
N GLU A 78 10.74 -6.85 -6.00
CA GLU A 78 10.33 -6.83 -4.60
C GLU A 78 9.26 -7.89 -4.26
N PHE A 79 8.52 -8.39 -5.26
CA PHE A 79 7.54 -9.47 -5.14
C PHE A 79 8.07 -10.81 -5.68
N SER A 80 9.37 -10.94 -5.90
CA SER A 80 9.98 -12.19 -6.34
C SER A 80 9.79 -13.30 -5.30
N PRO A 81 9.77 -14.59 -5.71
CA PRO A 81 9.64 -15.71 -4.78
C PRO A 81 10.67 -15.71 -3.66
N ILE A 82 11.91 -15.32 -3.96
CA ILE A 82 12.99 -15.20 -2.98
C ILE A 82 12.67 -14.12 -1.94
N GLN A 83 12.26 -12.93 -2.40
CA GLN A 83 11.89 -11.86 -1.47
C GLN A 83 10.66 -12.22 -0.63
N MET A 84 9.67 -12.89 -1.22
CA MET A 84 8.51 -13.37 -0.48
C MET A 84 8.88 -14.41 0.58
N GLN A 85 9.85 -15.30 0.32
CA GLN A 85 10.35 -16.25 1.32
C GLN A 85 11.06 -15.53 2.47
N VAL A 86 11.93 -14.55 2.16
CA VAL A 86 12.58 -13.72 3.18
C VAL A 86 11.55 -12.99 4.05
N LEU A 87 10.55 -12.39 3.40
CA LEU A 87 9.49 -11.66 4.08
C LEU A 87 8.57 -12.57 4.90
N ARG A 88 8.39 -13.84 4.52
CA ARG A 88 7.68 -14.84 5.35
C ARG A 88 8.52 -15.31 6.54
N ALA A 89 9.84 -15.41 6.39
CA ALA A 89 10.71 -15.93 7.44
C ALA A 89 10.91 -14.96 8.61
N ALA A 90 11.11 -13.67 8.31
CA ALA A 90 11.37 -12.64 9.33
C ALA A 90 10.81 -11.26 8.92
N PRO A 91 9.48 -11.10 8.84
CA PRO A 91 8.83 -9.87 8.36
C PRO A 91 9.36 -8.60 9.02
N GLU A 92 9.51 -8.59 10.34
CA GLU A 92 9.89 -7.45 11.18
C GLU A 92 11.30 -6.90 10.90
N HIS A 93 12.19 -7.72 10.37
CA HIS A 93 13.57 -7.32 10.09
C HIS A 93 13.76 -6.72 8.69
N VAL A 94 12.80 -6.96 7.79
CA VAL A 94 12.83 -6.46 6.41
C VAL A 94 12.56 -4.96 6.35
N ASP A 95 13.37 -4.25 5.57
CA ASP A 95 13.13 -2.85 5.23
C ASP A 95 12.16 -2.73 4.06
N VAL A 96 10.86 -2.76 4.38
CA VAL A 96 9.78 -2.69 3.39
C VAL A 96 9.76 -1.33 2.69
N MET A 97 10.19 -0.26 3.37
CA MET A 97 10.31 1.07 2.78
C MET A 97 11.34 1.08 1.62
N HIS A 98 12.47 0.39 1.79
CA HIS A 98 13.47 0.23 0.73
C HIS A 98 12.99 -0.68 -0.41
N LEU A 99 12.17 -1.70 -0.12
CA LEU A 99 11.58 -2.53 -1.17
C LEU A 99 10.64 -1.68 -2.04
N ASN A 100 9.66 -1.04 -1.42
CA ASN A 100 8.78 -0.10 -2.07
C ASN A 100 8.02 0.73 -1.03
N GLN A 101 8.02 2.06 -1.16
CA GLN A 101 7.29 2.94 -0.24
C GLN A 101 5.77 2.67 -0.18
N PHE A 102 5.20 2.02 -1.21
CA PHE A 102 3.79 1.65 -1.31
C PHE A 102 3.58 0.12 -1.32
N TYR A 103 4.51 -0.66 -0.75
CA TYR A 103 4.55 -2.13 -0.88
C TYR A 103 3.19 -2.82 -0.66
N PHE A 104 2.48 -2.53 0.44
CA PHE A 104 1.20 -3.21 0.73
C PHE A 104 0.03 -2.68 -0.11
N ILE A 105 0.09 -1.43 -0.59
CA ILE A 105 -0.91 -0.90 -1.53
C ILE A 105 -0.72 -1.60 -2.88
N LEU A 106 0.52 -1.67 -3.37
CA LEU A 106 0.86 -2.31 -4.63
C LEU A 106 0.54 -3.79 -4.63
N SER A 107 0.84 -4.51 -3.55
CA SER A 107 0.51 -5.93 -3.44
C SER A 107 -0.98 -6.17 -3.67
N ARG A 108 -1.87 -5.34 -3.07
CA ARG A 108 -3.32 -5.39 -3.27
C ARG A 108 -3.72 -5.26 -4.75
N HIS A 109 -2.98 -4.47 -5.53
CA HIS A 109 -3.24 -4.32 -6.95
C HIS A 109 -2.66 -5.46 -7.77
N ILE A 110 -1.42 -5.88 -7.50
CA ILE A 110 -0.71 -6.91 -8.24
C ILE A 110 -1.35 -8.29 -8.05
N VAL A 111 -1.83 -8.62 -6.85
CA VAL A 111 -2.58 -9.88 -6.58
C VAL A 111 -3.75 -10.04 -7.56
N LYS A 112 -4.43 -8.96 -7.92
CA LYS A 112 -5.58 -9.01 -8.84
C LYS A 112 -5.18 -9.25 -10.30
N LEU A 113 -3.91 -9.00 -10.63
CA LEU A 113 -3.38 -9.11 -11.99
C LEU A 113 -2.62 -10.42 -12.22
N VAL A 114 -1.99 -10.96 -11.17
CA VAL A 114 -1.27 -12.24 -11.20
C VAL A 114 -2.27 -13.38 -11.00
N ARG A 115 -2.35 -14.29 -11.96
CA ARG A 115 -3.30 -15.42 -11.94
C ARG A 115 -2.69 -16.64 -11.24
N GLY A 116 -3.55 -17.50 -10.72
CA GLY A 116 -3.17 -18.82 -10.20
C GLY A 116 -2.49 -18.77 -8.84
N GLU A 117 -1.62 -19.76 -8.60
CA GLU A 117 -0.94 -19.98 -7.32
C GLU A 117 0.00 -18.82 -6.94
N ASP A 118 0.69 -18.22 -7.91
CA ASP A 118 1.60 -17.10 -7.69
C ASP A 118 0.87 -15.91 -7.05
N GLY A 119 -0.32 -15.56 -7.58
CA GLY A 119 -1.13 -14.47 -7.05
C GLY A 119 -1.64 -14.76 -5.64
N ARG A 120 -2.02 -16.02 -5.37
CA ARG A 120 -2.45 -16.47 -4.05
C ARG A 120 -1.29 -16.41 -3.04
N SER A 121 -0.12 -16.93 -3.41
CA SER A 121 1.08 -16.93 -2.58
C SER A 121 1.51 -15.50 -2.22
N LEU A 122 1.43 -14.57 -3.18
CA LEU A 122 1.69 -13.15 -2.96
C LEU A 122 0.70 -12.54 -1.98
N ALA A 123 -0.61 -12.83 -2.14
CA ALA A 123 -1.64 -12.34 -1.24
C ALA A 123 -1.45 -12.84 0.20
N GLU A 124 -1.20 -14.13 0.37
CA GLU A 124 -0.94 -14.76 1.66
C GLU A 124 0.33 -14.19 2.31
N THR A 125 1.39 -13.99 1.53
CA THR A 125 2.64 -13.37 2.02
C THR A 125 2.40 -11.95 2.48
N ALA A 126 1.77 -11.12 1.66
CA ALA A 126 1.49 -9.73 2.01
C ALA A 126 0.63 -9.62 3.27
N LEU A 127 -0.41 -10.44 3.40
CA LEU A 127 -1.27 -10.47 4.58
C LEU A 127 -0.50 -10.93 5.82
N PHE A 128 0.21 -12.06 5.73
CA PHE A 128 0.99 -12.60 6.85
C PHE A 128 2.02 -11.59 7.36
N SER A 129 2.80 -11.02 6.45
CA SER A 129 3.86 -10.09 6.80
C SER A 129 3.32 -8.80 7.41
N PHE A 130 2.19 -8.27 6.90
CA PHE A 130 1.54 -7.12 7.52
C PHE A 130 1.05 -7.43 8.95
N LEU A 131 0.42 -8.58 9.15
CA LEU A 131 -0.09 -8.99 10.46
C LEU A 131 1.05 -9.16 11.48
N GLN A 132 2.13 -9.85 11.13
CA GLN A 132 3.28 -10.04 12.03
C GLN A 132 3.94 -8.70 12.40
N ARG A 133 4.09 -7.79 11.42
CA ARG A 133 4.70 -6.48 11.65
C ARG A 133 3.80 -5.51 12.43
N SER A 134 2.48 -5.69 12.35
CA SER A 134 1.52 -4.80 13.01
C SER A 134 1.74 -4.69 14.52
N GLY A 135 2.03 -5.82 15.20
CA GLY A 135 2.29 -5.83 16.64
C GLY A 135 3.52 -5.01 17.01
N TRP A 136 4.61 -5.16 16.24
CA TRP A 136 5.83 -4.37 16.43
C TRP A 136 5.57 -2.87 16.20
N ILE A 137 4.85 -2.51 15.14
CA ILE A 137 4.51 -1.11 14.82
C ILE A 137 3.67 -0.47 15.93
N LEU A 138 2.64 -1.17 16.40
CA LEU A 138 1.80 -0.73 17.51
C LEU A 138 2.63 -0.54 18.78
N ASN A 139 3.52 -1.47 19.08
CA ASN A 139 4.42 -1.39 20.23
C ASN A 139 5.31 -0.13 20.17
N CYS A 140 5.89 0.17 19.00
CA CYS A 140 6.66 1.41 18.79
C CYS A 140 5.82 2.67 19.01
N ALA A 141 4.57 2.68 18.55
CA ALA A 141 3.68 3.83 18.68
C ALA A 141 3.24 4.07 20.13
N LEU A 142 2.88 3.01 20.87
CA LEU A 142 2.40 3.08 22.25
C LEU A 142 3.46 3.60 23.22
N HIS A 143 4.71 3.18 23.04
CA HIS A 143 5.82 3.61 23.88
C HIS A 143 6.41 4.97 23.46
N GLN A 144 5.71 5.71 22.59
CA GLN A 144 6.14 7.01 22.05
C GLN A 144 7.57 6.97 21.45
N GLY A 145 7.95 5.81 20.92
CA GLY A 145 9.26 5.62 20.31
C GLY A 145 9.38 6.40 19.00
N ALA A 146 10.63 6.62 18.57
CA ALA A 146 10.91 7.21 17.27
C ALA A 146 10.21 6.42 16.16
N LYS A 147 9.61 7.14 15.20
CA LYS A 147 8.95 6.55 14.05
C LYS A 147 9.93 5.60 13.32
N PRO A 148 9.56 4.32 13.09
CA PRO A 148 10.41 3.42 12.33
C PRO A 148 10.67 3.95 10.91
N LYS A 149 11.90 3.76 10.41
CA LYS A 149 12.29 4.14 9.04
C LYS A 149 12.01 3.05 8.00
N LYS A 150 11.80 1.82 8.48
CA LYS A 150 11.68 0.58 7.68
C LYS A 150 10.23 0.20 7.29
N ILE A 151 9.30 1.14 7.43
CA ILE A 151 7.86 0.89 7.28
C ILE A 151 7.29 1.60 6.06
N ASP A 152 6.38 0.93 5.35
CA ASP A 152 5.76 1.48 4.14
C ASP A 152 4.66 2.51 4.47
N SER A 153 4.05 3.10 3.43
CA SER A 153 3.00 4.11 3.60
C SER A 153 1.74 3.64 4.33
N THR A 154 1.43 2.34 4.30
CA THR A 154 0.28 1.70 4.96
C THR A 154 0.59 1.53 6.45
N GLU A 155 1.76 1.02 6.76
CA GLU A 155 2.27 0.87 8.11
C GLU A 155 2.47 2.22 8.81
N VAL A 156 2.84 3.26 8.05
CA VAL A 156 2.90 4.63 8.56
C VAL A 156 1.52 5.15 8.98
N GLN A 157 0.43 4.75 8.31
CA GLN A 157 -0.92 5.09 8.77
C GLN A 157 -1.21 4.41 10.11
N LEU A 158 -0.96 3.11 10.20
CA LEU A 158 -1.15 2.35 11.43
C LEU A 158 -0.37 2.97 12.60
N TYR A 159 0.91 3.28 12.40
CA TYR A 159 1.74 3.95 13.41
C TYR A 159 1.13 5.29 13.85
N ARG A 160 0.71 6.13 12.90
CA ARG A 160 0.17 7.47 13.18
C ARG A 160 -1.12 7.40 13.99
N GLU A 161 -2.03 6.51 13.61
CA GLU A 161 -3.29 6.32 14.33
C GLU A 161 -3.04 5.81 15.75
N ALA A 162 -2.19 4.79 15.89
CA ALA A 162 -1.82 4.24 17.20
C ALA A 162 -1.13 5.29 18.09
N PHE A 163 -0.20 6.06 17.53
CA PHE A 163 0.50 7.11 18.26
C PHE A 163 -0.44 8.24 18.69
N THR A 164 -1.34 8.67 17.80
CA THR A 164 -2.33 9.70 18.11
C THR A 164 -3.27 9.24 19.21
N CYS A 165 -3.75 7.99 19.14
CA CYS A 165 -4.58 7.38 20.16
C CYS A 165 -3.85 7.32 21.52
N ALA A 166 -2.60 6.86 21.53
CA ALA A 166 -1.77 6.79 22.74
C ALA A 166 -1.55 8.18 23.38
N LEU A 167 -1.28 9.18 22.54
CA LEU A 167 -1.07 10.56 22.99
C LEU A 167 -2.36 11.18 23.56
N GLN A 168 -3.50 10.97 22.90
CA GLN A 168 -4.81 11.42 23.38
C GLN A 168 -5.17 10.76 24.72
N PHE A 169 -4.96 9.44 24.82
CA PHE A 169 -5.18 8.71 26.07
C PHE A 169 -4.28 9.23 27.20
N SER A 170 -2.99 9.43 26.94
CA SER A 170 -2.05 9.97 27.92
C SER A 170 -2.46 11.36 28.42
N ARG A 171 -2.86 12.26 27.51
CA ARG A 171 -3.37 13.59 27.86
C ARG A 171 -4.62 13.52 28.72
N TRP A 172 -5.61 12.70 28.31
CA TRP A 172 -6.84 12.51 29.06
C TRP A 172 -6.57 11.94 30.46
N PHE A 173 -5.75 10.89 30.55
CA PHE A 173 -5.42 10.22 31.80
C PHE A 173 -4.71 11.16 32.78
N ASN A 174 -3.69 11.88 32.32
CA ASN A 174 -2.93 12.82 33.14
C ASN A 174 -3.78 14.02 33.57
N SER A 175 -4.69 14.51 32.71
CA SER A 175 -5.61 15.59 33.06
C SER A 175 -6.54 15.17 34.21
N ARG A 176 -7.03 13.94 34.21
CA ARG A 176 -7.87 13.40 35.29
C ARG A 176 -7.10 13.20 36.57
N GLN A 177 -5.89 12.65 36.50
CA GLN A 177 -5.04 12.52 37.69
C GLN A 177 -4.71 13.88 38.31
N ALA A 178 -4.43 14.89 37.50
CA ALA A 178 -4.18 16.25 37.99
C ALA A 178 -5.40 16.85 38.69
N ILE A 179 -6.62 16.57 38.19
CA ILE A 179 -7.87 17.01 38.84
C ILE A 179 -8.07 16.30 40.19
N CYS A 180 -7.85 14.99 40.26
CA CYS A 180 -7.97 14.24 41.52
C CYS A 180 -6.97 14.75 42.56
N ARG A 181 -5.70 14.93 42.19
CA ARG A 181 -4.67 15.45 43.10
C ARG A 181 -5.01 16.83 43.66
N LYS A 182 -5.57 17.72 42.83
CA LYS A 182 -6.02 19.06 43.28
C LYS A 182 -7.17 18.99 44.29
N ARG A 183 -8.08 18.02 44.14
CA ARG A 183 -9.18 17.80 45.10
C ARG A 183 -8.65 17.29 46.43
N ASP A 184 -7.75 16.32 46.43
CA ASP A 184 -7.20 15.77 47.68
C ASP A 184 -6.41 16.82 48.47
N SER A 185 -5.71 17.74 47.80
CA SER A 185 -5.03 18.87 48.46
C SER A 185 -5.99 19.92 49.04
N SER A 186 -7.21 20.06 48.52
CA SER A 186 -8.20 21.04 49.02
C SER A 186 -8.98 20.58 50.27
N TYR A 187 -8.79 19.34 50.72
CA TYR A 187 -9.38 18.81 51.96
C TYR A 187 -8.40 18.85 53.15
N LEU A 188 -7.19 19.39 52.97
CA LEU A 188 -6.15 19.50 54.00
C LEU A 188 -5.92 20.93 54.49
N ASP A 189 -6.71 21.90 54.02
CA ASP A 189 -6.83 23.27 54.54
C ASP A 189 -8.22 23.46 55.17
#